data_AF-A0A529SL30-F1
#
_entry.id   AF-A0A529SL30-F1
#
_cell.length_a   1.000
_cell.length_b   1.000
_cell.length_c   1.000
_cell.angle_alpha   90.00
_cell.angle_beta   90.00
_cell.angle_gamma   90.00
#
_symmetry.space_group_name_H-M   'P 1'
#
loop_
_entity.id
_entity.type
_entity.pdbx_description
1 polymer ?
#
loop_
_entity_poly.entity_id
_entity_poly.type
_entity_poly.pdbx_seq_one_letter_code
_entity_poly.pdbx_strand_id
1 'polypeptide(L)'
;MLACLLLPSIWTVARAEAVSFPELSSTIPGHQDATYFDLAKMIVPDLQAGDNGFYNGSAPIEMRDILGGNDGGSAPETINLPNAAVLAIKAGGKERLAMLLDLGQAQDSAEGFAVLALYDLTGKPKLLDAVNV
;
A
#
# COMPACT_ATOMS: atom_id res chain seq x y z
N MET A 1 -44.59 -35.64 -6.29
CA MET A 1 -44.16 -34.30 -6.75
C MET A 1 -42.82 -34.00 -6.09
N LEU A 2 -41.72 -34.08 -6.85
CA LEU A 2 -40.38 -33.71 -6.39
C LEU A 2 -39.91 -32.59 -7.33
N ALA A 3 -40.03 -31.35 -6.87
CA ALA A 3 -39.59 -30.19 -7.63
C ALA A 3 -38.09 -30.00 -7.35
N CYS A 4 -37.26 -30.48 -8.28
CA CYS A 4 -35.84 -30.15 -8.30
C CYS A 4 -35.69 -28.65 -8.58
N LEU A 5 -35.39 -27.88 -7.54
CA LEU A 5 -34.97 -26.48 -7.64
C LEU A 5 -33.63 -26.43 -8.39
N LEU A 6 -33.70 -26.25 -9.71
CA LEU A 6 -32.56 -25.87 -10.54
C LEU A 6 -32.22 -24.41 -10.22
N LEU A 7 -31.40 -24.19 -9.19
CA LEU A 7 -30.71 -22.92 -9.00
C LEU A 7 -29.76 -22.75 -10.20
N PRO A 8 -29.97 -21.76 -11.09
CA PRO A 8 -28.96 -21.46 -12.09
C PRO A 8 -27.69 -21.11 -11.33
N SER A 9 -26.64 -21.88 -11.53
CA SER A 9 -25.30 -21.57 -11.01
C SER A 9 -24.84 -20.31 -11.74
N ILE A 10 -25.20 -19.15 -11.21
CA ILE A 10 -24.69 -17.86 -11.67
C ILE A 10 -23.21 -17.91 -11.32
N TRP A 11 -22.38 -18.27 -12.29
CA TRP A 11 -20.93 -18.15 -12.18
C TRP A 11 -20.60 -16.67 -12.11
N THR A 12 -20.67 -16.09 -10.91
CA THR A 12 -19.97 -14.85 -10.62
C THR A 12 -18.49 -15.18 -10.74
N VAL A 13 -17.90 -14.82 -11.88
CA VAL A 13 -16.45 -14.82 -12.04
C VAL A 13 -15.91 -13.87 -10.98
N ALA A 14 -15.16 -14.40 -10.01
CA ALA A 14 -14.40 -13.58 -9.09
C ALA A 14 -13.39 -12.77 -9.93
N ARG A 15 -13.65 -11.47 -10.10
CA ARG A 15 -12.67 -10.57 -10.67
C ARG A 15 -11.74 -10.14 -9.55
N ALA A 16 -10.48 -10.54 -9.65
CA ALA A 16 -9.42 -9.90 -8.88
C ALA A 16 -9.37 -8.43 -9.30
N GLU A 17 -9.40 -7.52 -8.33
CA GLU A 17 -9.09 -6.11 -8.57
C GLU A 17 -7.65 -6.02 -9.07
N ALA A 18 -7.42 -5.24 -10.13
CA ALA A 18 -6.12 -5.16 -10.77
C ALA A 18 -5.18 -4.30 -9.93
N VAL A 19 -4.06 -4.88 -9.52
CA VAL A 19 -2.94 -4.12 -8.95
C VAL A 19 -2.27 -3.32 -10.07
N SER A 20 -1.91 -2.08 -9.76
CA SER A 20 -1.19 -1.17 -10.64
C SER A 20 0.16 -0.78 -10.05
N PHE A 21 1.09 -0.33 -10.89
CA PHE A 21 2.43 0.09 -10.50
C PHE A 21 2.71 1.50 -11.03
N PRO A 22 2.05 2.53 -10.48
CA PRO A 22 2.21 3.89 -10.96
C PRO A 22 3.59 4.44 -10.62
N GLU A 23 4.08 5.37 -11.44
CA GLU A 23 5.19 6.24 -11.06
C GLU A 23 4.79 7.05 -9.83
N LEU A 24 5.67 7.15 -8.82
CA LEU A 24 5.32 7.86 -7.59
C LEU A 24 4.99 9.34 -7.83
N SER A 25 5.62 9.96 -8.83
CA SER A 25 5.33 11.34 -9.24
C SER A 25 3.97 11.53 -9.92
N SER A 26 3.27 10.45 -10.29
CA SER A 26 1.95 10.54 -10.92
C SER A 26 0.88 10.97 -9.92
N THR A 27 -0.11 11.71 -10.42
CA THR A 27 -1.30 12.07 -9.63
C THR A 27 -2.18 10.85 -9.38
N ILE A 28 -2.84 10.84 -8.21
CA ILE A 28 -3.79 9.78 -7.85
C ILE A 28 -5.08 10.02 -8.65
N PRO A 29 -5.69 8.99 -9.27
CA PRO A 29 -6.98 9.12 -9.94
C PRO A 29 -8.03 9.76 -9.03
N GLY A 30 -8.64 10.85 -9.47
CA GLY A 30 -9.62 11.62 -8.70
C GLY A 30 -9.04 12.70 -7.78
N HIS A 31 -7.71 12.77 -7.61
CA HIS A 31 -7.01 13.72 -6.75
C HIS A 31 -5.84 14.37 -7.49
N GLN A 32 -6.13 15.41 -8.29
CA GLN A 32 -5.11 16.11 -9.07
C GLN A 32 -4.14 16.93 -8.22
N ASP A 33 -4.47 17.16 -6.95
CA ASP A 33 -3.69 17.89 -5.96
C ASP A 33 -2.77 16.97 -5.12
N ALA A 34 -2.76 15.66 -5.39
CA ALA A 34 -1.95 14.69 -4.66
C ALA A 34 -1.37 13.62 -5.59
N THR A 35 -0.13 13.22 -5.29
CA THR A 35 0.62 12.17 -5.99
C THR A 35 0.78 10.94 -5.13
N TYR A 36 1.15 9.81 -5.73
CA TYR A 36 1.53 8.61 -4.98
C TYR A 36 2.76 8.85 -4.09
N PHE A 37 3.65 9.76 -4.50
CA PHE A 37 4.78 10.22 -3.70
C PHE A 37 4.32 10.94 -2.43
N ASP A 38 3.27 11.75 -2.50
CA ASP A 38 2.69 12.39 -1.31
C ASP A 38 2.11 11.35 -0.33
N LEU A 39 1.58 10.23 -0.83
CA LEU A 39 1.14 9.11 0.02
C LEU A 39 2.32 8.39 0.67
N ALA A 40 3.37 8.10 -0.11
CA ALA A 40 4.59 7.48 0.40
C ALA A 40 5.27 8.33 1.48
N LYS A 41 5.21 9.67 1.36
CA LYS A 41 5.67 10.60 2.39
C LYS A 41 4.88 10.55 3.69
N MET A 42 3.68 9.98 3.72
CA MET A 42 2.98 9.72 4.99
C MET A 42 3.59 8.53 5.75
N ILE A 43 4.31 7.65 5.05
CA ILE A 43 5.02 6.50 5.63
C ILE A 43 6.49 6.86 5.92
N VAL A 44 7.14 7.57 5.01
CA VAL A 44 8.53 8.02 5.14
C VAL A 44 8.56 9.56 5.05
N PRO A 45 8.45 10.28 6.17
CA PRO A 45 8.19 11.73 6.17
C PRO A 45 9.24 12.58 5.43
N ASP A 46 10.49 12.15 5.46
CA ASP A 46 11.62 12.83 4.82
C ASP A 46 11.94 12.28 3.42
N LEU A 47 11.08 11.43 2.85
CA LEU A 47 11.28 10.86 1.53
C LEU A 47 11.46 11.96 0.48
N GLN A 48 12.49 11.78 -0.34
CA GLN A 48 12.93 12.71 -1.38
C GLN A 48 13.38 11.95 -2.62
N ALA A 49 13.24 12.56 -3.79
CA ALA A 49 13.80 12.00 -5.01
C ALA A 49 15.34 11.96 -4.91
N GLY A 50 15.93 10.82 -5.25
CA GLY A 50 17.36 10.63 -5.38
C GLY A 50 17.86 10.85 -6.80
N ASP A 51 19.17 11.04 -6.95
CA ASP A 51 19.83 11.27 -8.23
C ASP A 51 19.93 10.00 -9.11
N ASN A 52 19.56 8.85 -8.56
CA ASN A 52 19.64 7.53 -9.17
C ASN A 52 18.30 7.06 -9.78
N GLY A 53 17.27 7.90 -9.78
CA GLY A 53 15.92 7.54 -10.23
C GLY A 53 15.10 6.76 -9.20
N PHE A 54 15.61 6.62 -7.97
CA PHE A 54 14.87 6.08 -6.83
C PHE A 54 14.54 7.18 -5.83
N TYR A 55 13.77 6.86 -4.80
CA TYR A 55 13.49 7.76 -3.69
C TYR A 55 14.21 7.31 -2.43
N ASN A 56 14.83 8.27 -1.73
CA ASN A 56 15.59 8.03 -0.52
C ASN A 56 14.92 8.70 0.69
N GLY A 57 15.05 8.08 1.86
CA GLY A 57 14.58 8.63 3.13
C GLY A 57 15.22 7.89 4.29
N SER A 58 14.97 8.37 5.51
CA SER A 58 15.36 7.67 6.73
C SER A 58 14.29 6.66 7.16
N ALA A 59 14.26 6.29 8.43
CA ALA A 59 13.31 5.31 8.96
C ALA A 59 11.85 5.74 8.70
N PRO A 60 10.95 4.78 8.41
CA PRO A 60 9.53 5.07 8.27
C PRO A 60 8.90 5.42 9.63
N ILE A 61 7.64 5.85 9.63
CA ILE A 61 6.84 6.01 10.86
C ILE A 61 6.81 4.69 11.64
N GLU A 62 6.61 4.78 12.96
CA GLU A 62 6.38 3.58 13.77
C GLU A 62 5.09 2.89 13.32
N MET A 63 5.16 1.58 13.15
CA MET A 63 4.03 0.74 12.76
C MET A 63 4.17 -0.65 13.38
N ARG A 64 3.03 -1.31 13.59
CA ARG A 64 3.00 -2.69 14.08
C ARG A 64 3.35 -3.67 12.96
N ASP A 65 3.83 -4.83 13.37
CA ASP A 65 3.88 -6.02 12.52
C ASP A 65 2.46 -6.55 12.21
N ILE A 66 2.24 -7.08 11.01
CA ILE A 66 0.94 -7.62 10.59
C ILE A 66 0.51 -8.85 11.42
N LEU A 67 1.45 -9.64 11.93
CA LEU A 67 1.19 -10.77 12.81
C LEU A 67 0.94 -10.32 14.26
N GLY A 68 1.09 -9.02 14.55
CA GLY A 68 0.86 -8.41 15.87
C GLY A 68 1.99 -8.62 16.88
N GLY A 69 3.09 -9.24 16.45
CA GLY A 69 4.31 -9.42 17.22
C GLY A 69 5.35 -8.33 16.94
N ASN A 70 6.61 -8.64 17.23
CA ASN A 70 7.77 -7.82 16.84
C ASN A 70 8.68 -8.63 15.90
N ASP A 71 8.07 -9.47 15.06
CA ASP A 71 8.76 -10.50 14.30
C ASP A 71 9.31 -9.97 12.97
N GLY A 72 8.71 -8.94 12.36
CA GLY A 72 9.15 -8.35 11.09
C GLY A 72 10.41 -7.48 11.12
N GLY A 73 11.20 -7.56 12.20
CA GLY A 73 12.46 -6.85 12.35
C GLY A 73 12.36 -5.33 12.51
N SER A 74 13.51 -4.71 12.78
CA SER A 74 13.66 -3.26 12.89
C SER A 74 13.70 -2.61 11.51
N ALA A 75 12.97 -1.50 11.36
CA ALA A 75 12.89 -0.77 10.10
C ALA A 75 14.27 -0.32 9.59
N PRO A 76 14.53 -0.31 8.28
CA PRO A 76 15.82 0.12 7.71
C PRO A 76 16.23 1.53 8.14
N GLU A 77 17.54 1.76 8.36
CA GLU A 77 18.08 3.12 8.62
C GLU A 77 18.00 4.01 7.38
N THR A 78 18.09 3.41 6.20
CA THR A 78 18.03 4.10 4.91
C THR A 78 17.11 3.34 3.98
N ILE A 79 16.16 4.05 3.42
CA ILE A 79 15.18 3.51 2.47
C ILE A 79 15.63 3.84 1.07
N ASN A 80 15.49 2.86 0.17
CA ASN A 80 15.60 3.06 -1.27
C ASN A 80 14.35 2.49 -1.94
N LEU A 81 13.42 3.36 -2.35
CA LEU A 81 12.10 2.96 -2.84
C LEU A 81 12.06 3.00 -4.38
N PRO A 82 11.99 1.84 -5.07
CA PRO A 82 11.93 1.79 -6.53
C PRO A 82 10.55 2.14 -7.10
N ASN A 83 9.50 1.57 -6.51
CA ASN A 83 8.13 1.67 -6.99
C ASN A 83 7.15 1.34 -5.85
N ALA A 84 5.87 1.37 -6.16
CA ALA A 84 4.83 0.91 -5.26
C ALA A 84 3.78 0.10 -6.01
N ALA A 85 3.26 -0.94 -5.36
CA ALA A 85 2.09 -1.65 -5.85
C ALA A 85 0.84 -1.01 -5.25
N VAL A 86 -0.13 -0.66 -6.10
CA VAL A 86 -1.32 0.09 -5.71
C VAL A 86 -2.58 -0.67 -6.08
N LEU A 87 -3.49 -0.77 -5.12
CA LEU A 87 -4.81 -1.37 -5.29
C LEU A 87 -5.88 -0.36 -4.88
N ALA A 88 -6.74 0.03 -5.82
CA ALA A 88 -7.94 0.79 -5.50
C ALA A 88 -8.97 -0.13 -4.83
N ILE A 89 -9.60 0.33 -3.75
CA ILE A 89 -10.52 -0.47 -2.95
C ILE A 89 -11.77 0.35 -2.67
N LYS A 90 -12.96 -0.27 -2.81
CA LYS A 90 -14.20 0.26 -2.26
C LYS A 90 -14.58 -0.50 -1.01
N ALA A 91 -14.60 0.18 0.13
CA ALA A 91 -14.97 -0.44 1.40
C ALA A 91 -15.85 0.51 2.23
N GLY A 92 -16.93 -0.01 2.83
CA GLY A 92 -17.86 0.81 3.61
C GLY A 92 -18.42 2.03 2.86
N GLY A 93 -18.60 1.92 1.53
CA GLY A 93 -19.08 3.01 0.68
C GLY A 93 -18.07 4.13 0.40
N LYS A 94 -16.80 3.97 0.80
CA LYS A 94 -15.73 4.95 0.59
C LYS A 94 -14.71 4.44 -0.43
N GLU A 95 -14.19 5.39 -1.22
CA GLU A 95 -13.02 5.16 -2.07
C GLU A 95 -11.77 5.11 -1.17
N ARG A 96 -11.01 4.04 -1.30
CA ARG A 96 -9.78 3.78 -0.55
C ARG A 96 -8.69 3.28 -1.49
N LEU A 97 -7.48 3.28 -0.97
CA LEU A 97 -6.31 2.80 -1.67
C LEU A 97 -5.42 2.02 -0.71
N ALA A 98 -5.05 0.80 -1.11
CA ALA A 98 -3.95 0.07 -0.48
C ALA A 98 -2.68 0.26 -1.31
N MET A 99 -1.57 0.50 -0.64
CA MET A 99 -0.26 0.70 -1.25
C MET A 99 0.75 -0.20 -0.55
N LEU A 100 1.44 -1.03 -1.32
CA LEU A 100 2.57 -1.82 -0.83
C LEU A 100 3.86 -1.12 -1.24
N LEU A 101 4.69 -0.81 -0.25
CA LEU A 101 5.99 -0.18 -0.37
C LEU A 101 7.05 -1.17 0.07
N ASP A 102 7.97 -1.52 -0.82
CA ASP A 102 9.19 -2.25 -0.44
C ASP A 102 10.24 -1.24 0.01
N LEU A 103 10.59 -1.25 1.30
CA LEU A 103 11.52 -0.30 1.89
C LEU A 103 12.96 -0.86 1.97
N GLY A 104 13.19 -2.08 1.48
CA GLY A 104 14.49 -2.73 1.49
C GLY A 104 14.57 -3.85 2.52
N GLN A 105 15.63 -3.88 3.33
CA GLN A 105 15.91 -4.95 4.29
C GLN A 105 15.82 -4.43 5.71
N ALA A 106 15.33 -5.26 6.63
CA ALA A 106 15.38 -4.96 8.05
C ALA A 106 16.83 -4.82 8.54
N GLN A 107 17.06 -4.04 9.60
CA GLN A 107 18.41 -3.80 10.13
C GLN A 107 19.00 -5.02 10.84
N ASP A 108 18.15 -5.79 11.49
CA ASP A 108 18.50 -6.85 12.44
C ASP A 108 18.04 -8.24 11.97
N SER A 109 17.51 -8.34 10.74
CA SER A 109 17.04 -9.57 10.12
C SER A 109 17.47 -9.66 8.65
N ALA A 110 17.48 -10.87 8.09
CA ALA A 110 17.67 -11.10 6.66
C ALA A 110 16.35 -10.98 5.86
N GLU A 111 15.29 -10.52 6.53
CA GLU A 111 13.97 -10.30 5.94
C GLU A 111 13.88 -8.95 5.23
N GLY A 112 13.06 -8.91 4.20
CA GLY A 112 12.63 -7.65 3.60
C GLY A 112 11.75 -6.87 4.58
N PHE A 113 11.81 -5.54 4.47
CA PHE A 113 10.93 -4.65 5.23
C PHE A 113 9.95 -4.01 4.25
N ALA A 114 8.70 -4.45 4.28
CA ALA A 114 7.65 -3.98 3.39
C ALA A 114 6.48 -3.40 4.18
N VAL A 115 5.89 -2.33 3.67
CA VAL A 115 4.78 -1.65 4.33
C VAL A 115 3.52 -1.77 3.49
N LEU A 116 2.46 -2.33 4.08
CA LEU A 116 1.11 -2.25 3.53
C LEU A 116 0.36 -1.09 4.20
N ALA A 117 0.20 -0.01 3.45
CA ALA A 117 -0.50 1.19 3.89
C ALA A 117 -1.91 1.27 3.30
N LEU A 118 -2.88 1.70 4.12
CA LEU A 118 -4.26 1.93 3.73
C LEU A 118 -4.60 3.40 3.83
N TYR A 119 -5.16 3.97 2.77
CA TYR A 119 -5.53 5.38 2.67
C TYR A 119 -7.04 5.56 2.47
N ASP A 120 -7.60 6.60 3.09
CA ASP A 120 -8.91 7.16 2.72
C ASP A 120 -8.70 8.18 1.60
N LEU A 121 -9.44 8.00 0.50
CA LEU A 121 -9.45 8.93 -0.63
C LEU A 121 -10.75 9.77 -0.65
N THR A 122 -11.57 9.72 0.41
CA THR A 122 -12.75 10.58 0.53
C THR A 122 -12.33 12.01 0.86
N GLY A 123 -12.02 12.80 -0.17
CA GLY A 123 -11.53 14.18 -0.04
C GLY A 123 -10.01 14.25 -0.11
N LYS A 124 -9.36 15.03 0.77
CA LYS A 124 -7.89 15.05 0.82
C LYS A 124 -7.38 13.67 1.29
N PRO A 125 -6.43 13.02 0.57
CA PRO A 125 -5.90 11.73 0.98
C PRO A 125 -5.37 11.72 2.41
N LYS A 126 -5.65 10.63 3.14
CA LYS A 126 -5.22 10.45 4.54
C LYS A 126 -4.81 9.01 4.79
N LEU A 127 -3.71 8.81 5.50
CA LEU A 127 -3.32 7.50 6.03
C LEU A 127 -4.34 7.05 7.10
N LEU A 128 -4.92 5.87 6.92
CA LEU A 128 -5.82 5.22 7.88
C LEU A 128 -5.07 4.20 8.73
N ASP A 129 -4.17 3.44 8.10
CA ASP A 129 -3.40 2.39 8.77
C ASP A 129 -2.13 2.08 7.97
N ALA A 130 -1.11 1.57 8.66
CA ALA A 130 0.12 1.04 8.07
C ALA A 130 0.63 -0.12 8.91
N VAL A 131 1.10 -1.17 8.25
CA VAL A 131 1.72 -2.35 8.88
C VAL A 131 2.97 -2.78 8.14
N ASN A 132 3.92 -3.31 8.90
CA ASN A 132 5.01 -4.12 8.35
C ASN A 132 4.48 -5.52 7.99
N VAL A 133 4.83 -6.06 6.81
CA VAL A 133 4.26 -7.31 6.26
C VAL A 133 5.27 -8.34 5.81
#